data_AF-A0AAW2F3M4-F1
#
_entry.id   AF-A0AAW2F3M4-F1
#
_cell.length_a   1.000
_cell.length_b   1.000
_cell.length_c   1.000
_cell.angle_alpha   90.00
_cell.angle_beta   90.00
_cell.angle_gamma   90.00
#
_symmetry.space_group_name_H-M   'P 1'
#
loop_
_entity.id
_entity.type
_entity.pdbx_description
1 polymer ?
#
loop_
_entity_poly.entity_id
_entity_poly.type
_entity_poly.pdbx_seq_one_letter_code
_entity_poly.pdbx_strand_id
1 'polypeptide(L)'
;MSSGIRIVLKPILIINYVFGLRIAGLSSCSKLWFNVLYILLLWSIYFNFLPSVISIYYKYHSPIEDRVFYVYEICTTLVSIAINIYYNTKFQNCLRKLDIVDNTLLKLGLITNYDKPCNKTVWFILGWFVMVMLTNCSTSLYMKNELNYNLKSALIYIFAMNHCFHVNFIGDLTTASILQFIGLKFDQINEYLQNTMKYKQRKRASRNQITYSHQRNISKACSNKCIMWTIT
;
A
#
# COMPACT_ATOMS: atom_id res chain seq x y z
N MET A 1 21.43 3.64 10.69
CA MET A 1 20.36 4.10 9.78
C MET A 1 20.03 2.96 8.84
N SER A 2 18.93 2.27 9.10
CA SER A 2 18.36 1.24 8.22
C SER A 2 16.86 1.44 8.35
N SER A 3 16.22 1.87 7.26
CA SER A 3 14.76 2.01 7.20
C SER A 3 14.28 1.49 5.84
N GLY A 4 14.67 0.26 5.52
CA GLY A 4 14.39 -0.37 4.23
C GLY A 4 12.91 -0.33 3.87
N ILE A 5 12.03 -0.58 4.84
CA ILE A 5 10.58 -0.47 4.64
C ILE A 5 10.14 0.95 4.26
N ARG A 6 10.71 1.97 4.90
CA ARG A 6 10.36 3.37 4.62
C ARG A 6 10.83 3.77 3.23
N ILE A 7 11.95 3.22 2.76
CA ILE A 7 12.46 3.48 1.40
C ILE A 7 11.50 2.87 0.37
N VAL A 8 11.11 1.60 0.53
CA VAL A 8 10.19 0.91 -0.40
C VAL A 8 8.82 1.57 -0.43
N LEU A 9 8.27 1.95 0.73
CA LEU A 9 6.95 2.57 0.82
C LEU A 9 6.96 4.07 0.55
N LYS A 10 8.13 4.74 0.51
CA LYS A 10 8.23 6.20 0.34
C LYS A 10 7.41 6.75 -0.84
N PRO A 11 7.55 6.24 -2.08
CA PRO A 11 6.81 6.79 -3.22
C PRO A 11 5.30 6.67 -3.02
N ILE A 12 4.83 5.53 -2.49
CA ILE A 12 3.42 5.30 -2.20
C ILE A 12 2.91 6.22 -1.10
N LEU A 13 3.69 6.41 -0.04
CA LEU A 13 3.31 7.29 1.07
C LEU A 13 3.25 8.75 0.64
N ILE A 14 4.12 9.18 -0.27
CA ILE A 14 4.05 10.52 -0.89
C ILE A 14 2.77 10.66 -1.72
N ILE A 15 2.44 9.67 -2.56
CA ILE A 15 1.22 9.70 -3.36
C ILE A 15 -0.02 9.74 -2.46
N ASN A 16 -0.09 8.89 -1.44
CA ASN A 16 -1.19 8.94 -0.47
C ASN A 16 -1.30 10.30 0.22
N TYR A 17 -0.18 10.97 0.51
CA TYR A 17 -0.20 12.30 1.08
C TYR A 17 -0.76 13.34 0.09
N VAL A 18 -0.28 13.33 -1.16
CA VAL A 18 -0.73 14.24 -2.23
C VAL A 18 -2.23 14.11 -2.46
N PHE A 19 -2.76 12.88 -2.50
CA PHE A 19 -4.19 12.60 -2.66
C PHE A 19 -5.02 12.77 -1.38
N GLY A 20 -4.41 13.24 -0.28
CA GLY A 20 -5.09 13.45 0.99
C GLY A 20 -5.57 12.18 1.68
N LEU A 21 -5.03 11.02 1.28
CA LEU A 21 -5.38 9.70 1.83
C LEU A 21 -4.66 9.38 3.13
N ARG A 22 -3.51 10.00 3.40
CA ARG A 22 -2.74 9.75 4.63
C ARG A 22 -2.12 11.03 5.17
N ILE A 23 -2.10 11.12 6.49
CA ILE A 23 -1.38 12.16 7.22
C ILE A 23 0.11 11.80 7.17
N ALA A 24 0.93 12.66 6.58
CA ALA A 24 2.38 12.50 6.64
C ALA A 24 2.81 12.47 8.11
N GLY A 25 3.68 11.52 8.48
CA GLY A 25 4.12 11.23 9.84
C GLY A 25 4.94 12.36 10.47
N LEU A 26 4.31 13.51 10.67
CA LEU A 26 4.85 14.71 11.29
C LEU A 26 4.30 14.76 12.72
N SER A 27 5.21 14.64 13.68
CA SER A 27 4.91 14.34 15.08
C SER A 27 4.36 15.49 15.93
N SER A 28 4.16 16.69 15.37
CA SER A 28 3.63 17.81 16.16
C SER A 28 2.13 17.98 15.96
N CYS A 29 1.41 18.23 17.07
CA CYS A 29 -0.04 18.48 17.09
C CYS A 29 -0.44 19.57 16.07
N SER A 30 0.35 20.64 15.96
CA SER A 30 0.17 21.71 14.97
C SER A 30 0.22 21.22 13.52
N LYS A 31 1.13 20.29 13.19
CA LYS A 31 1.28 19.75 11.83
C LYS A 31 0.17 18.77 11.46
N LEU A 32 -0.44 18.12 12.45
CA LEU A 32 -1.63 17.29 12.25
C LEU A 32 -2.81 18.16 11.80
N TRP A 33 -3.03 19.30 12.46
CA TRP A 33 -4.05 20.27 12.05
C TRP A 33 -3.81 20.81 10.65
N PHE A 34 -2.57 21.17 10.28
CA PHE A 34 -2.26 21.59 8.90
C PHE A 34 -2.52 20.48 7.87
N ASN A 35 -2.24 19.22 8.19
CA ASN A 35 -2.54 18.10 7.29
C ASN A 35 -4.05 17.86 7.17
N VAL A 36 -4.81 17.95 8.27
CA VAL A 36 -6.27 17.82 8.23
C VAL A 36 -6.88 18.97 7.44
N LEU A 37 -6.42 20.20 7.66
CA LEU A 37 -6.82 21.37 6.88
C LEU A 37 -6.47 21.21 5.39
N TYR A 38 -5.28 20.69 5.07
CA TYR A 38 -4.89 20.41 3.69
C TYR A 38 -5.82 19.39 3.03
N ILE A 39 -6.12 18.29 3.72
CA ILE A 39 -7.04 17.25 3.22
C ILE A 39 -8.43 17.86 3.02
N LEU A 40 -8.95 18.58 4.02
CA LEU A 40 -10.25 19.25 3.93
C LEU A 40 -10.29 20.27 2.79
N LEU A 41 -9.22 21.03 2.56
CA LEU A 41 -9.13 22.02 1.49
C LEU A 41 -9.06 21.34 0.12
N LEU A 42 -8.30 20.25 -0.03
CA LEU A 42 -8.22 19.48 -1.26
C LEU A 42 -9.59 18.87 -1.62
N TRP A 43 -10.27 18.26 -0.66
CA TRP A 43 -11.63 17.74 -0.85
C TRP A 43 -12.67 18.85 -1.03
N SER A 44 -12.53 19.99 -0.35
CA SER A 44 -13.43 21.14 -0.55
C SER A 44 -13.30 21.72 -1.96
N ILE A 45 -12.08 21.85 -2.49
CA ILE A 45 -11.85 22.27 -3.87
C ILE A 45 -12.53 21.28 -4.82
N TYR A 46 -12.32 19.98 -4.60
CA TYR A 46 -12.97 18.92 -5.38
C TYR A 46 -14.51 19.03 -5.35
N PHE A 47 -15.10 19.18 -4.15
CA PHE A 47 -16.54 19.36 -3.99
C PHE A 47 -17.07 20.68 -4.58
N ASN A 48 -16.27 21.73 -4.66
CA ASN A 48 -16.68 22.98 -5.31
C ASN A 48 -16.71 22.86 -6.85
N PHE A 49 -15.84 22.04 -7.44
CA PHE A 49 -15.86 21.77 -8.88
C PHE A 49 -16.94 20.76 -9.29
N LEU A 50 -17.37 19.90 -8.36
CA LEU A 50 -18.36 18.86 -8.64
C LEU A 50 -19.73 19.39 -9.10
N PRO A 51 -20.32 20.47 -8.54
CA PRO A 51 -21.57 21.03 -9.04
C PRO A 51 -21.51 21.48 -10.51
N SER A 52 -20.36 22.00 -10.96
CA SER A 52 -20.16 22.35 -12.37
C SER A 52 -20.12 21.11 -13.26
N VAL A 53 -19.53 20.02 -12.76
CA VAL A 53 -19.47 18.70 -13.41
C VAL A 53 -20.88 18.06 -13.46
N ILE A 54 -21.62 18.15 -12.36
CA ILE A 54 -22.99 17.64 -12.21
C ILE A 54 -23.98 18.42 -13.09
N SER A 55 -23.85 19.75 -13.20
CA SER A 55 -24.70 20.56 -14.08
C SER A 55 -24.56 20.20 -15.57
N ILE A 56 -23.35 19.77 -15.98
CA ILE A 56 -23.08 19.25 -17.32
C ILE A 56 -23.74 17.87 -17.52
N TYR A 57 -23.77 17.06 -16.46
CA TYR A 57 -24.29 15.70 -16.46
C TYR A 57 -25.83 15.62 -16.42
N TYR A 58 -26.50 16.46 -15.62
CA TYR A 58 -27.97 16.58 -15.54
C TYR A 58 -28.64 16.86 -16.89
N LYS A 59 -27.89 17.40 -17.87
CA LYS A 59 -28.40 17.61 -19.22
C LYS A 59 -28.71 16.30 -19.97
N TYR A 60 -28.13 15.18 -19.54
CA TYR A 60 -28.20 13.89 -20.26
C TYR A 60 -28.54 12.68 -19.38
N HIS A 61 -28.58 12.80 -18.05
CA HIS A 61 -28.83 11.68 -17.14
C HIS A 61 -29.89 11.99 -16.06
N SER A 62 -30.42 10.92 -15.45
CA SER A 62 -31.53 10.98 -14.50
C SER A 62 -31.11 11.64 -13.17
N PRO A 63 -31.87 12.64 -12.68
CA PRO A 63 -31.42 13.50 -11.59
C PRO A 63 -31.35 12.85 -10.19
N ILE A 64 -31.90 11.64 -10.02
CA ILE A 64 -32.04 10.99 -8.72
C ILE A 64 -30.79 10.15 -8.38
N GLU A 65 -30.27 9.39 -9.34
CA GLU A 65 -29.10 8.53 -9.16
C GLU A 65 -27.85 9.34 -8.80
N ASP A 66 -27.72 10.50 -9.41
CA ASP A 66 -26.58 11.41 -9.23
C ASP A 66 -26.54 12.04 -7.84
N ARG A 67 -27.72 12.38 -7.30
CA ARG A 67 -27.81 12.93 -5.93
C ARG A 67 -27.43 11.87 -4.90
N VAL A 68 -27.82 10.62 -5.12
CA VAL A 68 -27.43 9.49 -4.24
C VAL A 68 -25.93 9.26 -4.31
N PHE A 69 -25.35 9.25 -5.51
CA PHE A 69 -23.91 9.10 -5.70
C PHE A 69 -23.12 10.22 -4.99
N TYR A 70 -23.57 11.47 -5.12
CA TYR A 70 -22.96 12.63 -4.48
C TYR A 70 -22.95 12.54 -2.95
N VAL A 71 -24.10 12.22 -2.35
CA VAL A 71 -24.20 12.05 -0.88
C VAL A 71 -23.33 10.90 -0.41
N TYR A 72 -23.32 9.79 -1.14
CA TYR A 72 -22.46 8.65 -0.85
C TYR A 72 -20.97 9.03 -0.88
N GLU A 73 -20.54 9.82 -1.86
CA GLU A 73 -19.16 10.29 -1.99
C GLU A 73 -18.74 11.24 -0.85
N ILE A 74 -19.61 12.17 -0.43
CA ILE A 74 -19.37 13.00 0.76
C ILE A 74 -19.27 12.14 2.03
N CYS A 75 -20.18 11.19 2.21
CA CYS A 75 -20.17 10.34 3.40
C CYS A 75 -18.92 9.46 3.46
N THR A 76 -18.55 8.83 2.34
CA THR A 76 -17.36 7.97 2.26
C THR A 76 -16.07 8.75 2.48
N THR A 77 -15.96 9.98 1.98
CA THR A 77 -14.79 10.84 2.20
C THR A 77 -14.67 11.29 3.65
N LEU A 78 -15.76 11.74 4.29
CA LEU A 78 -15.77 12.10 5.71
C LEU A 78 -15.39 10.90 6.61
N VAL A 79 -15.96 9.73 6.33
CA VAL A 79 -15.63 8.48 7.03
C VAL A 79 -14.16 8.12 6.82
N SER A 80 -13.65 8.23 5.60
CA SER A 80 -12.25 7.95 5.28
C SER A 80 -11.28 8.86 6.04
N ILE A 81 -11.58 10.16 6.12
CA ILE A 81 -10.80 11.13 6.91
C ILE A 81 -10.82 10.75 8.39
N ALA A 82 -12.00 10.45 8.95
CA ALA A 82 -12.15 10.07 10.35
C ALA A 82 -11.39 8.77 10.69
N ILE A 83 -11.53 7.73 9.86
CA ILE A 83 -10.80 6.47 9.98
C ILE A 83 -9.30 6.73 9.90
N ASN A 84 -8.85 7.54 8.95
CA ASN A 84 -7.43 7.86 8.78
C ASN A 84 -6.87 8.54 10.03
N ILE A 85 -7.54 9.57 10.57
CA ILE A 85 -7.11 10.24 11.81
C ILE A 85 -7.04 9.24 12.96
N TYR A 86 -8.09 8.44 13.16
CA TYR A 86 -8.19 7.50 14.27
C TYR A 86 -7.13 6.38 14.19
N TYR A 87 -6.92 5.82 12.99
CA TYR A 87 -6.00 4.69 12.79
C TYR A 87 -4.57 5.10 12.41
N ASN A 88 -4.28 6.39 12.13
CA ASN A 88 -2.94 6.82 11.73
C ASN A 88 -1.89 6.42 12.78
N THR A 89 -2.18 6.59 14.07
CA THR A 89 -1.26 6.19 15.15
C THR A 89 -0.99 4.69 15.15
N LYS A 90 -2.03 3.87 14.99
CA LYS A 90 -1.92 2.40 14.88
C LYS A 90 -1.14 2.00 13.63
N PHE A 91 -1.36 2.67 12.51
CA PHE A 91 -0.65 2.44 11.26
C PHE A 91 0.85 2.77 11.37
N GLN A 92 1.20 3.93 11.94
CA GLN A 92 2.60 4.29 12.18
C GLN A 92 3.29 3.31 13.14
N ASN A 93 2.58 2.85 14.17
CA ASN A 93 3.07 1.80 15.05
C ASN A 93 3.31 0.48 14.32
N CYS A 94 2.45 0.12 13.36
CA CYS A 94 2.64 -1.05 12.50
C CYS A 94 3.92 -0.91 11.67
N LEU A 95 4.12 0.22 10.99
CA LEU A 95 5.35 0.48 10.23
C LEU A 95 6.59 0.43 11.11
N ARG A 96 6.52 0.95 12.35
CA ARG A 96 7.62 0.87 13.32
C ARG A 96 7.93 -0.58 13.73
N LYS A 97 6.91 -1.41 13.93
CA LYS A 97 7.12 -2.84 14.24
C LYS A 97 7.79 -3.56 13.08
N LEU A 98 7.39 -3.28 11.84
CA LEU A 98 8.03 -3.85 10.65
C LEU A 98 9.48 -3.38 10.50
N ASP A 99 9.78 -2.14 10.84
CA ASP A 99 11.15 -1.60 10.87
C ASP A 99 12.02 -2.31 11.93
N ILE A 100 11.46 -2.66 13.09
CA ILE A 100 12.16 -3.46 14.11
C ILE A 100 12.45 -4.87 13.60
N VAL A 101 11.47 -5.52 12.96
CA VAL A 101 11.66 -6.85 12.35
C VAL A 101 12.78 -6.78 11.31
N ASP A 102 12.76 -5.75 10.45
CA ASP A 102 13.79 -5.56 9.44
C ASP A 102 15.19 -5.40 10.04
N ASN A 103 15.32 -4.52 11.03
CA ASN A 103 16.59 -4.30 11.74
C ASN A 103 17.08 -5.57 12.46
N THR A 104 16.17 -6.42 12.92
CA THR A 104 16.52 -7.70 13.56
C THR A 104 17.05 -8.69 12.52
N LEU A 105 16.41 -8.79 11.36
CA LEU A 105 16.88 -9.63 10.25
C LEU A 105 18.25 -9.18 9.73
N LEU A 106 18.45 -7.87 9.63
CA LEU A 106 19.75 -7.31 9.26
C LEU A 106 20.85 -7.68 10.26
N LYS A 107 20.56 -7.64 11.57
CA LYS A 107 21.49 -8.09 12.63
C LYS A 107 21.78 -9.60 12.58
N LEU A 108 20.86 -10.39 12.04
CA LEU A 108 21.06 -11.83 11.78
C LEU A 108 21.88 -12.09 10.51
N GLY A 109 22.34 -11.04 9.81
CA GLY A 109 23.13 -11.13 8.59
C GLY A 109 22.32 -11.34 7.32
N LEU A 110 20.98 -11.20 7.38
CA LEU A 110 20.12 -11.33 6.20
C LEU A 110 20.06 -9.98 5.47
N ILE A 111 20.83 -9.86 4.40
CA ILE A 111 20.79 -8.69 3.53
C ILE A 111 19.54 -8.79 2.64
N THR A 112 18.63 -7.84 2.79
CA THR A 112 17.44 -7.75 1.94
C THR A 112 17.70 -6.81 0.77
N ASN A 113 17.55 -7.29 -0.46
CA ASN A 113 17.60 -6.43 -1.64
C ASN A 113 16.23 -5.73 -1.82
N TYR A 114 16.19 -4.43 -1.55
CA TYR A 114 14.99 -3.58 -1.66
C TYR A 114 14.72 -3.07 -3.07
N ASP A 115 15.69 -3.16 -3.97
CA ASP A 115 15.59 -2.55 -5.30
C ASP A 115 14.53 -3.24 -6.15
N LYS A 116 14.43 -4.58 -6.03
CA LYS A 116 13.45 -5.37 -6.76
C LYS A 116 11.99 -5.01 -6.41
N PRO A 117 11.56 -5.02 -5.13
CA PRO A 117 10.20 -4.59 -4.78
C PRO A 117 9.96 -3.10 -5.03
N CYS A 118 10.95 -2.24 -4.76
CA CYS A 118 10.82 -0.80 -5.01
C CYS A 118 10.61 -0.50 -6.50
N ASN A 119 11.43 -1.07 -7.39
CA ASN A 119 11.28 -0.90 -8.83
C ASN A 119 9.93 -1.40 -9.31
N LYS A 120 9.48 -2.57 -8.83
CA LYS A 120 8.16 -3.11 -9.19
C LYS A 120 7.03 -2.15 -8.80
N THR A 121 7.07 -1.60 -7.60
CA THR A 121 6.12 -0.57 -7.13
C THR A 121 6.15 0.68 -8.01
N VAL A 122 7.33 1.20 -8.33
CA VAL A 122 7.49 2.40 -9.18
C VAL A 122 6.94 2.15 -10.59
N TRP A 123 7.22 0.98 -11.17
CA TRP A 123 6.67 0.58 -12.48
C TRP A 123 5.14 0.50 -12.46
N PHE A 124 4.53 -0.01 -11.39
CA PHE A 124 3.07 0.00 -11.25
C PHE A 124 2.50 1.41 -11.17
N ILE A 125 3.12 2.30 -10.40
CA ILE A 125 2.72 3.71 -10.31
C ILE A 125 2.81 4.39 -11.68
N LEU A 126 3.91 4.17 -12.40
CA LEU A 126 4.14 4.75 -13.72
C LEU A 126 3.13 4.22 -14.74
N GLY A 127 2.93 2.90 -14.77
CA GLY A 127 1.96 2.25 -15.65
C GLY A 127 0.53 2.74 -15.38
N TRP A 128 0.15 2.85 -14.11
CA TRP A 128 -1.12 3.45 -13.72
C TRP A 128 -1.25 4.89 -14.20
N PHE A 129 -0.24 5.73 -14.00
CA PHE A 129 -0.28 7.14 -14.43
C PHE A 129 -0.48 7.27 -15.94
N VAL A 130 0.24 6.46 -16.74
CA VAL A 130 0.09 6.40 -18.20
C VAL A 130 -1.32 5.96 -18.57
N MET A 131 -1.84 4.91 -17.94
CA MET A 131 -3.21 4.43 -18.18
C MET A 131 -4.25 5.51 -17.88
N VAL A 132 -4.13 6.23 -16.76
CA VAL A 132 -5.02 7.33 -16.39
C VAL A 132 -4.99 8.46 -17.41
N MET A 133 -3.81 8.83 -17.90
CA MET A 133 -3.69 9.86 -18.92
C MET A 133 -4.34 9.42 -20.24
N LEU A 134 -4.08 8.18 -20.68
CA LEU A 134 -4.64 7.64 -21.91
C LEU A 134 -6.17 7.54 -21.84
N THR A 135 -6.73 7.02 -20.75
CA THR A 135 -8.19 6.90 -20.60
C THR A 135 -8.85 8.27 -20.53
N ASN A 136 -8.29 9.21 -19.74
CA ASN A 136 -8.84 10.55 -19.63
C ASN A 136 -8.78 11.33 -20.96
N CYS A 137 -7.66 11.24 -21.70
CA CYS A 137 -7.53 11.85 -23.01
C CYS A 137 -8.50 11.25 -24.03
N SER A 138 -8.60 9.91 -24.08
CA SER A 138 -9.48 9.22 -25.03
C SER A 138 -10.95 9.57 -24.79
N THR A 139 -11.40 9.51 -23.53
CA THR A 139 -12.77 9.87 -23.16
C THR A 139 -13.04 11.37 -23.40
N SER A 140 -12.05 12.25 -23.19
CA SER A 140 -12.22 13.68 -23.44
C SER A 140 -12.37 13.98 -24.92
N LEU A 141 -11.58 13.32 -25.77
CA LEU A 141 -11.70 13.43 -27.22
C LEU A 141 -13.05 12.90 -27.72
N TYR A 142 -13.51 11.78 -27.17
CA TYR A 142 -14.85 11.25 -27.45
C TYR A 142 -15.95 12.26 -27.10
N MET A 143 -15.92 12.82 -25.88
CA MET A 143 -16.89 13.82 -25.43
C MET A 143 -16.86 15.11 -26.27
N LYS A 144 -15.67 15.52 -26.74
CA LYS A 144 -15.54 16.66 -27.65
C LYS A 144 -16.20 16.36 -29.00
N ASN A 145 -15.94 15.19 -29.58
CA ASN A 145 -16.37 14.86 -30.94
C ASN A 145 -17.87 14.54 -31.01
N GLU A 146 -18.40 13.77 -30.06
CA GLU A 146 -19.80 13.31 -30.09
C GLU A 146 -20.77 14.31 -29.45
N LEU A 147 -20.36 15.00 -28.39
CA LEU A 147 -21.24 15.86 -27.59
C LEU A 147 -20.94 17.36 -27.74
N ASN A 148 -19.98 17.74 -28.60
CA ASN A 148 -19.56 19.13 -28.85
C ASN A 148 -19.16 19.91 -27.59
N TYR A 149 -18.60 19.23 -26.58
CA TYR A 149 -18.09 19.90 -25.39
C TYR A 149 -16.77 20.62 -25.61
N ASN A 150 -16.58 21.72 -24.87
CA ASN A 150 -15.27 22.33 -24.72
C ASN A 150 -14.29 21.34 -24.08
N LEU A 151 -13.14 21.14 -24.72
CA LEU A 151 -12.11 20.18 -24.28
C LEU A 151 -11.74 20.35 -22.79
N LYS A 152 -11.61 21.60 -22.33
CA LYS A 152 -11.29 21.92 -20.93
C LYS A 152 -12.36 21.41 -19.95
N SER A 153 -13.64 21.64 -20.26
CA SER A 153 -14.76 21.19 -19.44
C SER A 153 -14.86 19.67 -19.43
N ALA A 154 -14.63 19.02 -20.58
CA ALA A 154 -14.61 17.56 -20.68
C ALA A 154 -13.47 16.93 -19.85
N LEU A 155 -12.26 17.49 -19.89
CA LEU A 155 -11.13 17.03 -19.08
C LEU A 155 -11.41 17.16 -17.58
N ILE A 156 -11.93 18.30 -17.14
CA ILE A 156 -12.28 18.53 -15.73
C ILE A 156 -13.37 17.54 -15.29
N TYR A 157 -14.39 17.35 -16.12
CA TYR A 157 -15.48 16.41 -15.85
C TYR A 157 -14.98 14.97 -15.67
N ILE A 158 -14.16 14.48 -16.61
CA ILE A 158 -13.66 13.10 -16.56
C ILE A 158 -12.69 12.91 -15.38
N PHE A 159 -11.84 13.91 -15.12
CA PHE A 159 -10.91 13.85 -14.00
C PHE A 159 -11.65 13.81 -12.66
N ALA A 160 -12.75 14.56 -12.53
CA ALA A 160 -13.61 14.51 -11.35
C ALA A 160 -14.26 13.13 -11.20
N MET A 161 -14.91 12.62 -12.25
CA MET A 161 -15.56 11.30 -12.24
C MET A 161 -14.60 10.16 -11.86
N ASN A 162 -13.36 10.22 -12.35
CA ASN A 162 -12.37 9.16 -12.10
C ASN A 162 -11.62 9.33 -10.78
N HIS A 163 -11.82 10.44 -10.04
CA HIS A 163 -11.08 10.73 -8.82
C HIS A 163 -11.24 9.65 -7.75
N CYS A 164 -12.47 9.20 -7.47
CA CYS A 164 -12.72 8.11 -6.53
C CYS A 164 -12.00 6.81 -6.92
N PHE A 165 -12.02 6.48 -8.21
CA PHE A 165 -11.34 5.29 -8.72
C PHE A 165 -9.82 5.39 -8.49
N HIS A 166 -9.24 6.56 -8.76
CA HIS A 166 -7.82 6.83 -8.49
C HIS A 166 -7.48 6.70 -7.01
N VAL A 167 -8.32 7.26 -6.14
CA VAL A 167 -8.18 7.17 -4.69
C VAL A 167 -8.22 5.72 -4.21
N ASN A 168 -9.20 4.94 -4.65
CA ASN A 168 -9.33 3.52 -4.29
C ASN A 168 -8.14 2.70 -4.77
N PHE A 169 -7.72 2.91 -6.03
CA PHE A 169 -6.55 2.23 -6.59
C PHE A 169 -5.28 2.49 -5.78
N ILE A 170 -5.05 3.74 -5.34
CA ILE A 170 -3.89 4.08 -4.50
C ILE A 170 -3.99 3.38 -3.14
N GLY A 171 -5.19 3.30 -2.55
CA GLY A 171 -5.44 2.56 -1.32
C GLY A 171 -5.09 1.06 -1.45
N ASP A 172 -5.57 0.42 -2.51
CA ASP A 172 -5.30 -0.98 -2.83
C ASP A 172 -3.82 -1.22 -3.08
N LEU A 173 -3.18 -0.35 -3.88
CA LEU A 173 -1.74 -0.42 -4.16
C LEU A 173 -0.90 -0.29 -2.87
N THR A 174 -1.34 0.56 -1.94
CA THR A 174 -0.69 0.72 -0.64
C THR A 174 -0.78 -0.55 0.19
N THR A 175 -1.97 -1.14 0.26
CA THR A 175 -2.22 -2.37 1.01
C THR A 175 -1.45 -3.54 0.41
N ALA A 176 -1.51 -3.70 -0.91
CA ALA A 176 -0.76 -4.72 -1.65
C ALA A 176 0.75 -4.58 -1.45
N SER A 177 1.28 -3.36 -1.45
CA SER A 177 2.73 -3.13 -1.27
C SER A 177 3.19 -3.44 0.16
N ILE A 178 2.36 -3.16 1.17
CA ILE A 178 2.63 -3.55 2.57
C ILE A 178 2.59 -5.08 2.70
N LEU A 179 1.58 -5.73 2.14
CA LEU A 179 1.46 -7.19 2.15
C LEU A 179 2.65 -7.86 1.44
N GLN A 180 3.05 -7.32 0.28
CA GLN A 180 4.22 -7.80 -0.45
C GLN A 180 5.49 -7.67 0.40
N PHE A 181 5.69 -6.54 1.08
CA PHE A 181 6.82 -6.37 1.98
C PHE A 181 6.80 -7.38 3.13
N ILE A 182 5.64 -7.58 3.76
CA ILE A 182 5.46 -8.55 4.84
C ILE A 182 5.78 -9.97 4.34
N GLY A 183 5.26 -10.37 3.18
CA GLY A 183 5.53 -11.66 2.56
C GLY A 183 7.03 -11.89 2.33
N LEU A 184 7.74 -10.90 1.76
CA LEU A 184 9.19 -10.97 1.59
C LEU A 184 9.94 -11.20 2.91
N LYS A 185 9.50 -10.59 4.01
CA LYS A 185 10.11 -10.80 5.32
C LYS A 185 9.83 -12.19 5.88
N PHE A 186 8.63 -12.72 5.66
CA PHE A 186 8.32 -14.10 6.04
C PHE A 186 9.15 -15.11 5.26
N ASP A 187 9.33 -14.91 3.95
CA ASP A 187 10.16 -15.78 3.12
C ASP A 187 11.60 -15.84 3.63
N GLN A 188 12.17 -14.67 3.99
CA GLN A 188 13.52 -14.59 4.56
C GLN A 188 13.65 -15.31 5.91
N ILE A 189 12.67 -15.13 6.79
CA ILE A 189 12.63 -15.82 8.08
C ILE A 189 12.58 -17.33 7.87
N ASN A 190 11.73 -17.79 6.94
CA ASN A 190 11.57 -19.21 6.64
C ASN A 190 12.88 -19.80 6.09
N GLU A 191 13.53 -19.13 5.14
CA GLU A 191 14.82 -19.55 4.59
C GLU A 191 15.90 -19.64 5.69
N TYR A 192 15.99 -18.63 6.56
CA TYR A 192 16.92 -18.61 7.69
C TYR A 192 16.68 -19.78 8.66
N LEU A 193 15.42 -20.05 9.01
CA LEU A 193 15.06 -21.16 9.88
C LEU A 193 15.44 -22.51 9.26
N GLN A 194 15.15 -22.71 7.97
CA GLN A 194 15.53 -23.92 7.24
C GLN A 194 17.04 -24.13 7.21
N ASN A 195 17.81 -23.09 6.91
CA ASN A 195 19.27 -23.14 6.89
C ASN A 195 19.85 -23.46 8.27
N THR A 196 19.29 -22.85 9.32
CA THR A 196 19.68 -23.12 10.71
C THR A 196 19.39 -24.57 11.11
N MET A 197 18.25 -25.13 10.70
CA MET A 197 17.90 -26.53 10.95
C MET A 197 18.85 -27.49 10.23
N LYS A 198 19.12 -27.27 8.95
CA LYS A 198 20.08 -28.06 8.16
C LYS A 198 21.48 -28.03 8.79
N TYR A 199 21.95 -26.87 9.25
CA TYR A 199 23.23 -26.74 9.94
C TYR A 199 23.27 -27.53 11.25
N LYS A 200 22.24 -27.42 12.11
CA LYS A 200 22.14 -28.18 13.35
C LYS A 200 22.13 -29.69 13.10
N GLN A 201 21.45 -30.15 12.06
CA GLN A 201 21.40 -31.56 11.68
C GLN A 201 22.78 -32.07 11.21
N ARG A 202 23.48 -31.32 10.36
CA ARG A 202 24.86 -31.63 9.95
C ARG A 202 25.83 -31.69 11.14
N LYS A 203 25.73 -30.72 12.06
CA LYS A 203 26.58 -30.69 13.28
C LYS A 203 26.30 -31.88 14.20
N ARG A 204 25.04 -32.30 14.34
CA ARG A 204 24.68 -33.52 15.09
C ARG A 204 25.20 -34.78 14.41
N ALA A 205 25.06 -34.89 13.08
CA ALA A 205 25.59 -36.03 12.33
C ALA A 205 27.11 -36.14 12.47
N SER A 206 27.85 -35.04 12.31
CA SER A 206 29.31 -35.00 12.48
C SER A 206 29.73 -35.32 13.93
N ARG A 207 29.04 -34.79 14.94
CA ARG A 207 29.35 -35.08 16.34
C ARG A 207 29.09 -36.55 16.68
N ASN A 208 27.97 -37.11 16.19
CA ASN A 208 27.69 -38.53 16.32
C ASN A 208 28.74 -39.38 15.60
N GLN A 209 29.20 -38.99 14.41
CA GLN A 209 30.25 -39.73 13.69
C GLN A 209 31.57 -39.85 14.50
N ILE A 210 31.87 -38.85 15.34
CA ILE A 210 33.04 -38.86 16.23
C ILE A 210 32.80 -39.73 17.48
N THR A 211 31.56 -39.81 17.99
CA THR A 211 31.22 -40.62 19.18
C THR A 211 30.87 -42.09 18.86
N TYR A 212 30.65 -42.43 17.59
CA TYR A 212 30.24 -43.77 17.16
C TYR A 212 31.38 -44.80 17.09
N SER A 213 32.61 -44.47 17.53
CA SER A 213 33.55 -45.53 17.90
C SER A 213 33.20 -46.22 19.22
N HIS A 214 32.28 -45.69 20.04
CA HIS A 214 32.13 -46.24 21.39
C HIS A 214 30.74 -46.49 21.99
N GLN A 215 29.61 -46.15 21.38
CA GLN A 215 28.34 -46.55 22.03
C GLN A 215 27.14 -46.77 21.10
N ARG A 216 26.81 -48.06 20.98
CA ARG A 216 25.61 -48.62 20.38
C ARG A 216 24.45 -48.50 21.38
N ASN A 217 23.25 -48.26 20.85
CA ASN A 217 21.93 -48.22 21.49
C ASN A 217 21.58 -46.93 22.26
N ILE A 218 20.68 -46.13 21.67
CA ILE A 218 19.34 -45.78 22.22
C ILE A 218 18.63 -44.93 21.16
N SER A 219 17.57 -45.49 20.59
CA SER A 219 16.63 -44.81 19.70
C SER A 219 15.69 -43.89 20.49
N LYS A 220 15.71 -42.58 20.21
CA LYS A 220 14.61 -41.68 20.58
C LYS A 220 14.17 -40.88 19.36
N ALA A 221 12.96 -41.17 18.92
CA ALA A 221 12.22 -40.42 17.93
C ALA A 221 11.94 -39.00 18.46
N CYS A 222 12.43 -37.98 17.76
CA CYS A 222 11.98 -36.60 17.94
C CYS A 222 11.01 -36.25 16.82
N SER A 223 9.71 -36.34 17.11
CA SER A 223 8.63 -35.81 16.27
C SER A 223 8.57 -34.28 16.38
N ASN A 224 9.51 -33.59 15.75
CA ASN A 224 9.38 -32.15 15.58
C ASN A 224 8.39 -31.86 14.44
N LYS A 225 7.09 -31.84 14.76
CA LYS A 225 6.08 -31.17 13.94
C LYS A 225 6.42 -29.69 13.90
N CYS A 226 7.10 -29.26 12.84
CA CYS A 226 7.36 -27.86 12.59
C CYS A 226 6.13 -27.27 11.90
N ILE A 227 5.49 -26.30 12.56
CA ILE A 227 4.41 -25.51 11.97
C ILE A 227 5.06 -24.62 10.91
N MET A 228 4.91 -25.02 9.65
CA MET A 228 5.29 -24.22 8.50
C MET A 228 4.24 -23.11 8.37
N TRP A 229 4.64 -21.86 8.58
CA TRP A 229 3.74 -20.73 8.39
C TRP A 229 3.63 -20.48 6.88
N THR A 230 2.72 -21.20 6.23
CA THR A 230 2.29 -20.90 4.86
C THR A 230 1.23 -19.80 4.92
N ILE A 231 1.54 -18.66 4.32
CA ILE A 231 0.52 -17.65 3.99
C ILE A 231 -0.01 -18.06 2.62
N THR A 232 -1.16 -18.73 2.60
CA THR A 232 -1.99 -18.92 1.40
C THR A 232 -2.84 -17.70 1.16
#